data_AF-A0A0L0GZ96-F1
#
_entry.id   AF-A0A0L0GZ96-F1
#
_cell.length_a   1.000
_cell.length_b   1.000
_cell.length_c   1.000
_cell.angle_alpha   90.00
_cell.angle_beta   90.00
_cell.angle_gamma   90.00
#
_symmetry.space_group_name_H-M   'P 1'
#
loop_
_entity.id
_entity.type
_entity.pdbx_description
1 polymer ?
#
loop_
_entity_poly.entity_id
_entity_poly.type
_entity_poly.pdbx_seq_one_letter_code
_entity_poly.pdbx_strand_id
1 'polypeptide(L)'
;MLTEVRQADIQIDLYGDGAGDRAIALETFFRSSHAWEQIKARDPHVAPLYCTDAMQAPFVDAEAQWEERYMLTLSLQVHISIAVPQAYFTRVNFKTTQVDS
;
A
#
# COMPACT_ATOMS: atom_id res chain seq x y z
N MET A 1 16.18 -13.04 -6.84
CA MET A 1 15.24 -12.18 -6.08
C MET A 1 14.20 -11.70 -7.07
N LEU A 2 12.93 -11.99 -6.83
CA LEU A 2 11.84 -11.44 -7.64
C LEU A 2 11.43 -10.13 -7.00
N THR A 3 11.48 -9.03 -7.75
CA THR A 3 11.08 -7.71 -7.26
C THR A 3 9.89 -7.24 -8.08
N GLU A 4 8.86 -6.79 -7.40
CA GLU A 4 7.64 -6.31 -8.00
C GLU A 4 7.22 -4.98 -7.38
N VAL A 5 6.74 -4.09 -8.23
CA VAL A 5 6.18 -2.81 -7.82
C VAL A 5 4.66 -2.91 -7.91
N ARG A 6 3.98 -2.54 -6.83
CA ARG A 6 2.51 -2.49 -6.76
C ARG A 6 2.05 -1.11 -6.32
N GLN A 7 0.88 -0.71 -6.79
CA GLN A 7 0.15 0.42 -6.23
C GLN A 7 -0.84 -0.08 -5.18
N ALA A 8 -0.91 0.61 -4.05
CA ALA A 8 -1.90 0.40 -3.00
C ALA A 8 -2.69 1.68 -2.81
N ASP A 9 -4.01 1.57 -2.95
CA ASP A 9 -4.94 2.68 -2.78
C ASP A 9 -5.71 2.49 -1.47
N ILE A 10 -5.68 3.51 -0.61
CA ILE A 10 -6.31 3.49 0.71
C ILE A 10 -7.36 4.61 0.73
N GLN A 11 -8.63 4.22 0.85
CA GLN A 11 -9.71 5.18 1.06
C GLN A 11 -9.77 5.60 2.52
N ILE A 12 -9.82 6.90 2.76
CA ILE A 12 -9.97 7.53 4.07
C ILE A 12 -11.30 8.27 4.10
N ASP A 13 -12.12 7.95 5.08
CA ASP A 13 -13.40 8.59 5.33
C ASP A 13 -13.32 9.35 6.66
N LEU A 14 -13.60 10.65 6.61
CA LEU A 14 -13.58 11.56 7.75
C LEU A 14 -15.01 11.99 8.06
N TYR A 15 -15.39 11.88 9.32
CA TYR A 15 -16.75 12.16 9.80
C TYR A 15 -16.78 13.29 10.83
N GLY A 16 -17.95 13.90 10.99
CA GLY A 16 -18.29 14.85 12.04
C GLY A 16 -17.82 16.28 11.79
N ASP A 17 -18.08 17.15 12.76
CA ASP A 17 -17.80 18.58 12.66
C ASP A 17 -16.32 18.85 12.29
N GLY A 18 -16.10 19.71 11.29
CA GLY A 18 -14.78 20.01 10.73
C GLY A 18 -14.16 18.88 9.91
N ALA A 19 -14.94 17.91 9.41
CA ALA A 19 -14.43 16.84 8.54
C ALA A 19 -13.80 17.39 7.26
N GLY A 20 -14.36 18.47 6.70
CA GLY A 20 -13.80 19.15 5.53
C GLY A 20 -12.39 19.71 5.78
N ASP A 21 -12.21 20.45 6.87
CA ASP A 21 -10.90 21.01 7.24
C ASP A 21 -9.85 19.93 7.46
N ARG A 22 -10.23 18.83 8.14
CA ARG A 22 -9.35 17.66 8.32
C ARG A 22 -8.99 17.00 6.99
N ALA A 23 -9.94 16.91 6.06
CA ALA A 23 -9.72 16.31 4.76
C ALA A 23 -8.73 17.13 3.92
N ILE A 24 -8.90 18.45 3.89
CA ILE A 24 -7.97 19.38 3.21
C ILE A 24 -6.59 19.35 3.87
N ALA A 25 -6.52 19.31 5.21
CA ALA A 25 -5.26 19.20 5.93
C ALA A 25 -4.52 17.90 5.59
N LEU A 26 -5.24 16.77 5.54
CA LEU A 26 -4.67 15.47 5.16
C LEU A 26 -4.19 15.48 3.70
N GLU A 27 -4.98 16.02 2.78
CA GLU A 27 -4.60 16.19 1.37
C GLU A 27 -3.31 17.01 1.24
N THR A 28 -3.27 18.17 1.89
CA THR A 28 -2.12 19.09 1.88
C THR A 28 -0.87 18.43 2.46
N PHE A 29 -1.03 17.76 3.62
CA PHE A 29 0.06 17.03 4.25
C PHE A 29 0.57 15.94 3.32
N PHE A 30 -0.30 15.10 2.77
CA PHE A 30 0.09 13.95 1.97
C PHE A 30 0.82 14.34 0.67
N ARG A 31 0.46 15.49 0.07
CA ARG A 31 1.13 16.05 -1.11
C ARG A 31 2.48 16.72 -0.80
N SER A 32 2.85 16.86 0.47
CA SER A 32 4.09 17.53 0.87
C SER A 32 5.31 16.61 0.83
N SER A 33 6.50 17.20 0.65
CA SER A 33 7.77 16.48 0.81
C SER A 33 7.95 15.93 2.23
N HIS A 34 7.33 16.56 3.23
CA HIS A 34 7.41 16.10 4.60
C HIS A 34 6.71 14.76 4.81
N ALA A 35 5.51 14.56 4.23
CA ALA A 35 4.85 13.25 4.26
C ALA A 35 5.70 12.18 3.57
N TRP A 36 6.39 12.54 2.49
CA TRP A 36 7.33 11.63 1.82
C TRP A 36 8.45 11.17 2.76
N GLU A 37 9.17 12.11 3.38
CA GLU A 37 10.24 11.80 4.33
C GLU A 37 9.75 10.91 5.48
N GLN A 38 8.58 11.22 6.04
CA GLN A 38 8.00 10.48 7.16
C GLN A 38 7.60 9.04 6.77
N ILE A 39 7.07 8.83 5.55
CA ILE A 39 6.73 7.49 5.05
C ILE A 39 8.02 6.69 4.77
N LYS A 40 9.01 7.28 4.10
CA LYS A 40 10.30 6.61 3.86
C LYS A 40 11.04 6.22 5.14
N ALA A 41 10.97 7.07 6.16
CA ALA A 41 11.59 6.79 7.45
C ALA A 41 10.96 5.58 8.16
N ARG A 42 9.68 5.29 7.89
CA ARG A 42 8.97 4.12 8.46
C ARG A 42 9.22 2.85 7.66
N ASP A 43 9.14 2.94 6.34
CA ASP A 43 9.43 1.80 5.46
C ASP A 43 10.08 2.28 4.14
N PRO A 44 11.34 1.90 3.87
CA PRO A 44 12.02 2.28 2.64
C PRO A 44 11.38 1.69 1.38
N HIS A 45 10.51 0.68 1.49
CA HIS A 45 9.84 0.03 0.37
C HIS A 45 8.51 0.68 -0.01
N VAL A 46 7.99 1.60 0.80
CA VAL A 46 6.72 2.30 0.56
C VAL A 46 6.98 3.74 0.08
N ALA A 47 6.14 4.24 -0.81
CA ALA A 47 6.21 5.61 -1.32
C ALA A 47 4.83 6.24 -1.57
N PRO A 48 4.53 7.47 -1.11
CA PRO A 48 3.36 8.19 -1.55
C PRO A 48 3.51 8.55 -3.03
N LEU A 49 2.41 8.42 -3.78
CA LEU A 49 2.33 8.80 -5.19
C LEU A 49 1.52 10.08 -5.36
N TYR A 50 0.23 9.98 -5.07
CA TYR A 50 -0.72 11.09 -5.15
C TYR A 50 -1.91 10.79 -4.23
N CYS A 51 -2.72 11.81 -3.96
CA CYS A 51 -4.04 11.62 -3.37
C CYS A 51 -5.10 12.28 -4.24
N THR A 52 -6.31 11.74 -4.20
CA THR A 52 -7.48 12.43 -4.76
C THR A 52 -7.78 13.67 -3.93
N ASP A 53 -8.52 14.60 -4.54
CA ASP A 53 -9.03 15.74 -3.79
C ASP A 53 -10.05 15.28 -2.74
N ALA A 54 -10.16 16.03 -1.65
CA ALA A 54 -11.18 15.80 -0.63
C ALA A 54 -12.59 16.05 -1.19
N MET A 55 -13.44 15.03 -1.19
CA MET A 55 -14.80 15.10 -1.71
C MET A 55 -15.83 14.94 -0.59
N GLN A 56 -16.77 15.87 -0.50
CA GLN A 56 -17.91 15.75 0.41
C GLN A 56 -18.84 14.66 -0.12
N ALA A 57 -19.16 13.68 0.73
CA ALA A 57 -20.09 12.62 0.43
C ALA A 57 -21.32 12.77 1.33
N PRO A 58 -22.55 12.67 0.79
CA PRO A 58 -23.72 12.64 1.64
C PRO A 58 -23.70 11.36 2.49
N PHE A 59 -23.93 11.51 3.79
CA PHE A 59 -24.19 10.41 4.70
C PHE A 59 -25.46 10.75 5.49
N VAL A 60 -26.45 9.87 5.40
CA VAL A 60 -27.68 9.96 6.19
C VAL A 60 -27.68 8.75 7.09
N ASP A 61 -27.63 8.98 8.40
CA ASP A 61 -27.68 7.89 9.38
C ASP A 61 -29.11 7.35 9.55
N ALA A 62 -29.26 6.30 10.36
CA ALA A 62 -30.56 5.70 10.64
C ALA A 62 -31.50 6.60 11.48
N GLU A 63 -30.99 7.70 12.03
CA GLU A 63 -31.69 8.65 12.91
C GLU A 63 -32.00 9.98 12.21
N ALA A 64 -31.81 10.02 10.87
CA ALA A 64 -32.01 11.18 10.01
C ALA A 64 -31.16 12.41 10.39
N GLN A 65 -30.05 12.22 11.08
CA GLN A 65 -29.07 13.29 11.32
C GLN A 65 -28.17 13.43 10.08
N TRP A 66 -27.94 14.68 9.70
CA TRP A 66 -26.93 15.03 8.70
C TRP A 66 -25.56 15.02 9.37
N GLU A 67 -24.74 14.03 9.05
CA GLU A 67 -23.34 14.00 9.47
C GLU A 67 -22.46 14.41 8.29
N GLU A 68 -21.54 15.35 8.51
CA GLU A 68 -20.53 15.65 7.50
C GLU A 68 -19.64 14.44 7.26
N ARG A 69 -19.49 14.04 6.00
CA ARG A 69 -18.54 13.02 5.57
C ARG A 69 -17.71 13.55 4.42
N TYR A 70 -16.40 13.44 4.56
CA TYR A 70 -15.43 13.72 3.51
C TYR A 70 -14.62 12.47 3.19
N MET A 71 -14.36 12.23 1.91
CA MET A 71 -13.61 11.07 1.44
C MET A 71 -12.43 11.53 0.58
N LEU A 72 -11.31 10.83 0.72
CA LEU A 72 -10.16 10.95 -0.16
C LEU A 72 -9.44 9.60 -0.25
N THR A 73 -8.77 9.36 -1.36
CA THR A 73 -7.95 8.17 -1.57
C THR A 73 -6.48 8.55 -1.58
N LEU A 74 -5.70 7.86 -0.76
CA LEU A 74 -4.24 7.96 -0.71
C LEU A 74 -3.64 6.83 -1.56
N SER A 75 -2.88 7.17 -2.59
CA SER A 75 -2.21 6.20 -3.45
C SER A 75 -0.73 6.09 -3.09
N LEU A 76 -0.26 4.86 -2.90
CA LEU A 76 1.10 4.52 -2.51
C LEU A 76 1.70 3.51 -3.50
N GLN A 77 3.01 3.56 -3.70
CA GLN A 77 3.79 2.54 -4.37
C GLN A 77 4.51 1.68 -3.34
N VAL A 78 4.39 0.36 -3.46
CA VAL A 78 5.02 -0.63 -2.58
C VAL A 78 5.96 -1.52 -3.39
N HIS A 79 7.20 -1.65 -2.94
CA HIS A 79 8.23 -2.50 -3.53
C HIS A 79 8.27 -3.83 -2.79
N ILE A 80 7.77 -4.90 -3.43
CA ILE A 80 7.73 -6.24 -2.85
C ILE A 80 8.94 -7.02 -3.38
N SER A 81 9.75 -7.57 -2.46
CA SER A 81 10.90 -8.41 -2.81
C SER A 81 10.74 -9.82 -2.24
N ILE A 82 10.74 -10.82 -3.11
CA ILE A 82 10.61 -12.23 -2.74
C ILE A 82 11.96 -12.92 -2.98
N ALA A 83 12.51 -13.48 -1.89
CA ALA A 83 13.68 -14.36 -1.95
C ALA A 83 13.20 -15.80 -2.18
N VAL A 84 13.45 -16.33 -3.37
CA VAL A 84 13.16 -17.73 -3.70
C VAL A 84 14.42 -18.55 -3.45
N PRO A 85 14.39 -19.57 -2.56
CA PRO A 85 15.50 -20.49 -2.38
C PRO A 85 15.72 -21.28 -3.67
N GLN A 86 16.94 -21.26 -4.23
CA GLN A 86 17.28 -22.06 -5.39
C GLN A 86 17.79 -23.44 -4.92
N ALA A 87 17.02 -24.49 -5.17
CA ALA A 87 17.47 -25.86 -4.94
C ALA A 87 18.39 -26.30 -6.09
N TYR A 88 19.70 -26.13 -5.90
CA TYR A 88 20.68 -26.82 -6.74
C TYR A 88 20.79 -28.27 -6.30
N PHE A 89 20.80 -29.22 -7.25
CA PHE A 89 21.19 -30.60 -6.97
C PHE A 89 22.68 -30.63 -6.57
N THR A 90 22.97 -30.83 -5.29
CA THR A 90 24.35 -30.81 -4.76
C THR A 90 25.13 -32.09 -5.10
N ARG A 91 24.45 -33.21 -5.37
CA ARG A 91 25.12 -34.47 -5.70
C ARG A 91 24.23 -35.39 -6.54
N VAL A 92 24.80 -35.92 -7.63
CA VAL A 92 24.18 -36.99 -8.40
C VAL A 92 24.78 -38.31 -7.93
N ASN A 93 23.94 -39.23 -7.43
CA ASN A 93 24.36 -40.60 -7.11
C ASN A 93 24.09 -41.47 -8.33
N PHE A 94 25.13 -41.91 -9.03
CA PHE A 94 25.02 -42.92 -10.09
C PHE A 94 25.35 -44.29 -9.50
N LYS A 95 24.52 -45.30 -9.80
CA LYS A 95 24.81 -46.70 -9.52
C LYS A 95 24.93 -47.43 -10.86
N THR A 96 26.14 -47.78 -11.25
CA THR A 96 26.38 -48.64 -12.41
C THR A 96 26.07 -50.07 -12.00
N THR A 97 25.17 -50.73 -12.73
CA THR A 97 24.95 -52.18 -12.59
C THR A 97 25.54 -52.83 -13.83
N GLN A 98 26.61 -53.61 -13.66
CA GLN A 98 27.14 -54.44 -14.73
C GLN A 98 26.16 -55.57 -14.98
N VAL A 99 25.77 -55.76 -16.25
CA VAL A 99 25.03 -56.94 -16.70
C VAL A 99 26.05 -57.78 -17.45
N ASP A 100 26.59 -58.79 -16.77
CA ASP A 100 27.47 -59.76 -17.42
C ASP A 100 26.67 -60.56 -18.47
N SER A 101 27.32 -60.79 -19.61
CA SER A 101 26.77 -61.42 -20.82
C SER A 101 26.76 -62.94 -20.75
#